data_AF-A0A7X7H252-F1
#
_entry.id   AF-A0A7X7H252-F1
#
_cell.length_a   1.000
_cell.length_b   1.000
_cell.length_c   1.000
_cell.angle_alpha   90.00
_cell.angle_beta   90.00
_cell.angle_gamma   90.00
#
_symmetry.space_group_name_H-M   'P 1'
#
loop_
_entity.id
_entity.type
_entity.pdbx_description
1 polymer ?
#
loop_
_entity_poly.entity_id
_entity_poly.type
_entity_poly.pdbx_seq_one_letter_code
_entity_poly.pdbx_strand_id
1 'polypeptide(L)' 'GMLSAKGIATTKDHMFDPERGVEAGVLLLSRYIGAYGTVQKALNRYYGGISVSYLKKVNNNMALLKRHSEKTGF' A
#
# COMPACT_ATOMS: atom_id res chain seq x y z
N GLY A 1 14.63 5.84 -11.31
CA GLY A 1 13.40 5.02 -11.16
C GLY A 1 12.26 5.90 -10.67
N MET A 2 11.00 5.42 -10.72
CA MET A 2 9.82 6.21 -10.32
C MET A 2 9.95 6.84 -8.92
N LEU A 3 10.51 6.11 -7.95
CA LEU A 3 10.74 6.60 -6.59
C LEU A 3 11.74 7.78 -6.57
N SER A 4 12.89 7.62 -7.21
CA SER A 4 13.93 8.67 -7.27
C SER A 4 13.43 9.93 -7.99
N ALA A 5 12.56 9.79 -9.00
CA ALA A 5 11.95 10.92 -9.69
C ALA A 5 10.99 11.74 -8.80
N LYS A 6 10.57 11.19 -7.66
CA LYS A 6 9.78 11.84 -6.62
C LYS A 6 10.60 12.20 -5.37
N GLY A 7 11.93 12.16 -5.45
CA GLY A 7 12.81 12.48 -4.33
C GLY A 7 12.91 11.39 -3.26
N ILE A 8 12.33 10.21 -3.50
CA ILE A 8 12.35 9.09 -2.57
C ILE A 8 13.64 8.29 -2.80
N ALA A 9 14.53 8.31 -1.81
CA ALA A 9 15.77 7.55 -1.86
C ALA A 9 15.51 6.07 -1.56
N THR A 10 16.04 5.16 -2.37
CA THR A 10 15.86 3.71 -2.19
C THR A 10 16.89 3.10 -1.23
N THR A 11 17.45 3.90 -0.33
CA THR A 11 18.37 3.42 0.70
C THR A 11 17.59 2.75 1.83
N LYS A 12 18.23 1.81 2.54
CA LYS A 12 17.60 1.12 3.65
C LYS A 12 17.10 2.11 4.70
N ASP A 13 17.96 3.03 5.13
CA ASP A 13 17.61 3.98 6.20
C ASP A 13 16.42 4.86 5.83
N HIS A 14 16.35 5.30 4.57
CA HIS A 14 15.22 6.09 4.08
C HIS A 14 13.93 5.25 3.98
N MET A 15 14.01 3.96 3.64
CA MET A 15 12.84 3.07 3.58
C MET A 15 12.37 2.62 4.97
N PHE A 16 13.26 2.61 5.97
CA PHE A 16 12.95 2.23 7.35
C PHE A 16 12.44 3.41 8.19
N ASP A 17 12.59 4.64 7.71
CA ASP A 17 11.82 5.77 8.24
C ASP A 17 10.32 5.55 7.97
N PRO A 18 9.45 5.62 8.99
CA PRO A 18 8.03 5.29 8.84
C PRO A 18 7.30 6.16 7.81
N GLU A 19 7.55 7.47 7.80
CA GLU A 19 6.84 8.39 6.90
C GLU A 19 7.29 8.19 5.46
N ARG A 20 8.60 8.06 5.24
CA ARG A 20 9.19 7.81 3.92
C ARG A 20 8.84 6.44 3.38
N GLY A 21 8.82 5.42 4.23
CA GLY A 21 8.38 4.07 3.86
C GLY A 21 6.92 4.06 3.41
N VAL A 22 6.05 4.78 4.13
CA VAL A 22 4.64 4.95 3.74
C VAL A 22 4.52 5.71 2.41
N GLU A 23 5.24 6.82 2.24
CA GLU A 23 5.25 7.60 0.99
C GLU A 23 5.62 6.73 -0.22
N ALA A 24 6.71 5.96 -0.09
CA ALA A 24 7.16 5.03 -1.12
C ALA A 24 6.13 3.93 -1.42
N GLY A 25 5.54 3.35 -0.36
CA GLY A 25 4.51 2.32 -0.46
C GLY A 25 3.24 2.82 -1.16
N VAL A 26 2.74 4.00 -0.79
CA VAL A 26 1.56 4.64 -1.40
C VAL A 26 1.81 4.92 -2.87
N LEU A 27 2.98 5.44 -3.23
CA LEU A 27 3.32 5.72 -4.62
C LEU A 27 3.35 4.44 -5.48
N LEU A 28 3.96 3.37 -4.97
CA LEU A 28 4.00 2.07 -5.64
C LEU A 28 2.61 1.47 -5.81
N LEU A 29 1.83 1.45 -4.73
CA LEU A 29 0.48 0.87 -4.75
C LEU A 29 -0.44 1.66 -5.67
N SER A 30 -0.39 2.99 -5.65
CA SER A 30 -1.18 3.86 -6.54
C SER A 30 -0.88 3.58 -8.01
N ARG A 31 0.41 3.41 -8.36
CA ARG A 31 0.80 3.00 -9.72
C ARG A 31 0.20 1.65 -10.10
N TYR A 32 0.21 0.66 -9.20
CA TYR A 32 -0.35 -0.65 -9.50
C TYR A 32 -1.88 -0.63 -9.60
N ILE A 33 -2.57 0.18 -8.82
CA ILE A 33 -4.02 0.37 -8.97
C ILE A 33 -4.33 0.88 -10.38
N GLY A 34 -3.61 1.92 -10.83
CA GLY A 34 -3.78 2.46 -12.18
C GLY A 34 -3.43 1.46 -13.29
N ALA A 35 -2.36 0.67 -13.13
CA ALA A 35 -1.89 -0.25 -14.18
C ALA A 35 -2.71 -1.54 -14.30
N TYR A 36 -3.27 -2.05 -13.20
CA TYR A 36 -3.92 -3.36 -13.16
C TYR A 36 -5.45 -3.32 -13.09
N GLY A 37 -6.03 -2.14 -12.85
CA GLY A 37 -7.48 -1.90 -12.94
C GLY A 37 -8.32 -2.49 -11.80
N THR A 38 -7.74 -3.32 -10.92
CA THR A 38 -8.42 -3.81 -9.71
C THR A 38 -7.50 -3.77 -8.50
N VAL A 39 -8.10 -3.49 -7.32
CA VAL A 39 -7.39 -3.47 -6.04
C VAL A 39 -6.72 -4.81 -5.76
N GLN A 40 -7.39 -5.93 -6.07
CA GLN A 40 -6.84 -7.27 -5.86
C GLN A 40 -5.55 -7.50 -6.68
N LYS A 41 -5.55 -7.17 -7.97
CA LYS A 41 -4.37 -7.34 -8.82
C LYS A 41 -3.23 -6.42 -8.37
N ALA A 42 -3.55 -5.21 -7.94
CA ALA A 42 -2.58 -4.26 -7.41
C ALA A 42 -1.92 -4.76 -6.11
N LEU A 43 -2.72 -5.27 -5.17
CA LEU A 43 -2.22 -5.82 -3.91
C LEU A 43 -1.35 -7.07 -4.12
N ASN A 44 -1.74 -7.96 -5.03
CA ASN A 44 -0.91 -9.11 -5.41
C ASN A 44 0.45 -8.65 -5.95
N ARG A 45 0.46 -7.65 -6.84
CA ARG A 45 1.72 -7.12 -7.38
C ARG A 45 2.57 -6.45 -6.31
N TYR A 46 1.95 -5.69 -5.40
CA TYR A 46 2.61 -5.01 -4.29
C TYR A 46 3.27 -6.00 -3.31
N TYR A 47 2.56 -7.07 -2.98
CA TYR A 47 3.09 -8.14 -2.13
C TYR A 47 4.24 -8.93 -2.78
N GLY A 48 4.28 -8.98 -4.12
CA GLY A 48 5.27 -9.73 -4.89
C GLY A 48 4.77 -11.05 -5.46
N GLY A 49 3.46 -11.35 -5.37
CA GLY A 49 2.86 -12.58 -5.88
C GLY A 49 1.38 -12.72 -5.54
N ILE A 50 0.74 -13.79 -6.02
CA ILE A 50 -0.65 -14.09 -5.67
C ILE A 50 -0.70 -14.60 -4.24
N SER A 51 -1.40 -13.89 -3.35
CA SER A 51 -1.55 -14.28 -1.95
C SER A 51 -2.96 -14.04 -1.44
N VAL A 52 -3.72 -15.13 -1.31
CA VAL A 52 -5.11 -15.11 -0.81
C VAL A 52 -5.14 -14.71 0.67
N SER A 53 -4.20 -15.19 1.47
CA SER A 53 -4.11 -14.87 2.90
C SER A 53 -3.79 -13.39 3.13
N TYR A 54 -2.89 -12.80 2.34
CA TYR A 54 -2.58 -11.38 2.38
C TYR A 54 -3.81 -10.54 2.02
N LEU A 55 -4.49 -10.85 0.92
CA LEU A 55 -5.70 -10.14 0.50
C LEU A 55 -6.79 -10.20 1.58
N LYS A 56 -7.03 -11.39 2.16
CA LYS A 56 -8.01 -11.57 3.24
C LYS A 56 -7.66 -10.71 4.45
N LYS A 57 -6.38 -10.67 4.84
CA LYS A 57 -5.91 -9.85 5.97
C LYS A 57 -6.13 -8.36 5.72
N VAL A 58 -5.76 -7.86 4.55
CA VAL A 58 -5.97 -6.45 4.17
C VAL A 58 -7.46 -6.10 4.19
N ASN A 59 -8.31 -6.91 3.56
CA ASN A 59 -9.76 -6.66 3.51
C ASN A 59 -10.40 -6.63 4.91
N ASN A 60 -10.02 -7.56 5.79
CA ASN A 60 -10.51 -7.58 7.18
C ASN A 60 -10.11 -6.32 7.95
N ASN A 61 -8.86 -5.88 7.80
CA ASN A 61 -8.38 -4.65 8.45
C ASN A 61 -9.09 -3.41 7.91
N MET A 62 -9.30 -3.32 6.59
CA MET A 62 -10.05 -2.21 6.00
C MET A 62 -11.50 -2.17 6.49
N ALA A 63 -12.16 -3.33 6.61
CA ALA A 63 -13.51 -3.41 7.17
C ALA A 63 -13.54 -2.97 8.65
N LEU A 64 -12.52 -3.33 9.44
CA LEU A 64 -12.39 -2.90 10.84
C LEU A 64 -12.16 -1.39 10.94
N LEU A 65 -11.28 -0.83 10.11
CA LEU A 65 -11.02 0.61 10.05
C LEU A 65 -12.28 1.40 9.67
N LYS A 66 -13.04 0.92 8.67
CA LYS A 66 -14.30 1.54 8.27
C LYS A 66 -15.30 1.58 9.43
N ARG A 67 -15.49 0.45 10.12
CA ARG A 67 -16.37 0.37 11.29
C ARG A 67 -15.91 1.28 12.43
N HIS A 68 -14.60 1.40 12.63
CA HIS A 68 -14.04 2.27 13.66
C HIS A 68 -14.29 3.75 13.33
N SER A 69 -14.00 4.17 12.10
CA SER A 69 -14.28 5.52 11.59
C SER A 69 -15.75 5.90 11.73
N GLU A 70 -16.66 5.02 11.31
CA GLU A 70 -18.12 5.18 11.49
C GLU A 70 -18.53 5.36 12.95
N LYS A 71 -17.87 4.65 13.88
CA LYS A 71 -18.17 4.73 15.32
C LYS A 71 -17.61 5.99 15.98
N THR A 72 -16.46 6.47 15.55
CA THR A 72 -15.76 7.60 16.19
C THR A 72 -16.08 8.95 15.57
N GLY A 73 -16.78 8.99 14.43
CA GLY A 73 -17.16 10.24 13.75
C GLY A 73 -15.99 10.98 13.09
N PHE A 74 -14.90 10.26 12.81
CA PHE A 74 -13.78 10.70 11.96
C PHE A 74 -13.92 10.05 10.59
#